data_AF-A0A811PQQ9-F1
#
_entry.id   AF-A0A811PQQ9-F1
#
_cell.length_a   1.000
_cell.length_b   1.000
_cell.length_c   1.000
_cell.angle_alpha   90.00
_cell.angle_beta   90.00
_cell.angle_gamma   90.00
#
_symmetry.space_group_name_H-M   'P 1'
#
loop_
_entity.id
_entity.type
_entity.pdbx_description
1 polymer ?
#
loop_
_entity_poly.entity_id
_entity_poly.type
_entity_poly.pdbx_seq_one_letter_code
_entity_poly.pdbx_strand_id
1 'polypeptide(L)'
;MEQRWEAQRRYDAGELPWFDPAMRLVRDGDWTCAPVPPAVADRTVEITGPAEPRKTVINALNSDAKIFMADFEDALSPTWENLMHGQVNLRDAVAGTISFHDAARGQEYKLND
;
A
#
# COMPACT_ATOMS: atom_id res chain seq x y z
N MET A 1 5.45 -18.41 -9.87
CA MET A 1 4.71 -19.29 -8.92
C MET A 1 5.45 -20.61 -8.71
N GLU A 2 5.88 -21.30 -9.76
CA GLU A 2 6.57 -22.61 -9.67
C GLU A 2 7.80 -22.63 -8.75
N GLN A 3 8.69 -21.63 -8.85
CA GLN A 3 9.86 -21.50 -7.97
C GLN A 3 9.48 -21.41 -6.48
N ARG A 4 8.30 -20.87 -6.14
CA ARG A 4 7.80 -20.83 -4.75
C ARG A 4 7.50 -22.24 -4.24
N TRP A 5 6.91 -23.10 -5.08
CA TRP A 5 6.64 -24.51 -4.74
C TRP A 5 7.91 -25.35 -4.65
N GLU A 6 8.89 -25.09 -5.51
CA GLU A 6 10.21 -25.73 -5.42
C GLU A 6 10.94 -25.35 -4.14
N ALA A 7 10.94 -24.07 -3.77
CA ALA A 7 11.50 -23.62 -2.50
C ALA A 7 10.77 -24.28 -1.31
N GLN A 8 9.43 -24.30 -1.33
CA GLN A 8 8.65 -24.92 -0.25
C GLN A 8 8.97 -26.41 -0.09
N ARG A 9 9.05 -27.18 -1.20
CA ARG A 9 9.42 -28.61 -1.15
C ARG A 9 10.78 -28.86 -0.52
N ARG A 10 11.75 -27.97 -0.77
CA ARG A 10 13.08 -28.04 -0.14
C ARG A 10 13.01 -27.77 1.36
N TYR A 11 12.22 -26.77 1.76
CA TYR A 11 12.00 -26.47 3.18
C TYR A 11 11.30 -27.62 3.91
N ASP A 12 10.29 -28.23 3.29
CA ASP A 12 9.60 -29.40 3.84
C ASP A 12 10.54 -30.62 3.97
N ALA A 13 11.58 -30.71 3.13
CA ALA A 13 12.62 -31.74 3.20
C ALA A 13 13.70 -31.47 4.26
N GLY A 14 13.56 -30.38 5.03
CA GLY A 14 14.46 -30.03 6.13
C GLY A 14 15.54 -29.00 5.79
N GLU A 15 15.56 -28.45 4.57
CA GLU A 15 16.38 -27.26 4.29
C GLU A 15 15.83 -26.05 5.06
N LEU A 16 16.71 -25.18 5.56
CA LEU A 16 16.31 -23.89 6.13
C LEU A 16 16.62 -22.76 5.15
N PRO A 17 15.81 -21.68 5.13
CA PRO A 17 16.17 -20.48 4.39
C PRO A 17 17.54 -19.96 4.81
N TRP A 18 18.38 -19.63 3.83
CA TRP A 18 19.72 -19.09 4.06
C TRP A 18 20.08 -18.04 3.01
N PHE A 19 21.12 -17.25 3.29
CA PHE A 19 21.67 -16.33 2.31
C PHE A 19 22.22 -17.09 1.11
N ASP A 20 21.74 -16.75 -0.10
CA ASP A 20 22.25 -17.32 -1.34
C ASP A 20 23.76 -16.99 -1.50
N PRO A 21 24.66 -17.98 -1.54
CA PRO A 21 26.09 -17.75 -1.75
C PRO A 21 26.41 -17.04 -3.07
N ALA A 22 25.60 -17.24 -4.11
CA ALA A 22 25.79 -16.60 -5.41
C ALA A 22 25.59 -15.08 -5.34
N MET A 23 24.81 -14.60 -4.38
CA MET A 23 24.51 -13.17 -4.19
C MET A 23 25.50 -12.44 -3.28
N ARG A 24 26.63 -13.08 -2.91
CA ARG A 24 27.63 -12.45 -2.03
C ARG A 24 28.18 -11.14 -2.61
N LEU A 25 28.47 -11.10 -3.91
CA LEU A 25 28.98 -9.89 -4.57
C LEU A 25 28.02 -8.69 -4.40
N VAL A 26 26.72 -8.95 -4.44
CA VAL A 26 25.69 -7.90 -4.26
C VAL A 26 25.64 -7.47 -2.80
N ARG A 27 25.67 -8.41 -1.83
CA ARG A 27 25.61 -8.06 -0.41
C ARG A 27 26.84 -7.32 0.09
N ASP A 28 28.02 -7.68 -0.42
CA ASP A 28 29.31 -7.14 0.00
C ASP A 28 29.76 -5.96 -0.88
N GLY A 29 29.00 -5.62 -1.92
CA GLY A 29 29.31 -4.54 -2.84
C GLY A 29 29.01 -3.16 -2.25
N ASP A 30 29.77 -2.15 -2.70
CA ASP A 30 29.55 -0.75 -2.33
C ASP A 30 28.54 -0.08 -3.28
N TRP A 31 27.26 -0.22 -2.95
CA TRP A 31 26.16 0.41 -3.69
C TRP A 31 25.05 0.83 -2.74
N THR A 32 24.25 1.78 -3.20
CA THR A 32 23.05 2.24 -2.49
C THR A 32 21.87 2.30 -3.46
N CYS A 33 20.65 2.25 -2.93
CA CYS A 33 19.46 2.58 -3.71
C CYS A 33 19.53 4.01 -4.26
N ALA A 34 18.70 4.30 -5.26
CA ALA A 34 18.52 5.66 -5.74
C ALA A 34 18.02 6.60 -4.62
N PRO A 35 18.31 7.91 -4.69
CA PRO A 35 17.85 8.87 -3.69
C PRO A 35 16.33 8.86 -3.48
N VAL A 36 15.90 9.01 -2.24
CA VAL A 36 14.48 9.07 -1.88
C VAL A 36 13.89 10.43 -2.27
N PRO A 37 12.74 10.47 -2.98
CA PRO A 37 12.08 11.74 -3.29
C PRO A 37 11.68 12.51 -2.02
N PRO A 38 11.85 13.85 -1.96
CA PRO A 38 11.54 14.63 -0.75
C PRO A 38 10.10 14.45 -0.23
N ALA A 39 9.14 14.29 -1.13
CA ALA A 39 7.73 14.12 -0.80
C ALA A 39 7.43 12.86 0.04
N VAL A 40 8.32 11.87 0.03
CA VAL A 40 8.18 10.61 0.78
C VAL A 40 9.40 10.32 1.65
N ALA A 41 10.22 11.34 1.91
CA ALA A 41 11.41 11.21 2.75
C ALA A 41 11.05 11.13 4.25
N ASP A 42 10.03 11.88 4.69
CA ASP A 42 9.46 11.77 6.03
C ASP A 42 8.33 10.74 6.03
N ARG A 43 8.58 9.60 6.68
CA ARG A 43 7.64 8.47 6.83
C ARG A 43 7.46 8.09 8.29
N THR A 44 7.56 9.07 9.19
CA THR A 44 7.50 8.86 10.65
C THR A 44 6.22 8.16 11.10
N VAL A 45 5.10 8.43 10.45
CA VAL A 45 3.82 7.74 10.66
C VAL A 45 3.18 7.46 9.31
N GLU A 46 2.77 6.21 9.11
CA GLU A 46 2.01 5.78 7.95
C GLU A 46 0.69 5.16 8.41
N ILE A 47 -0.40 5.52 7.74
CA ILE A 47 -1.70 4.89 7.94
C ILE A 47 -2.00 3.96 6.77
N THR A 48 -2.57 2.80 7.06
CA THR A 48 -3.00 1.83 6.05
C THR A 48 -4.51 1.71 6.09
N GLY A 49 -5.12 1.47 4.93
CA GLY A 49 -6.56 1.25 4.86
C GLY A 49 -7.00 0.91 3.44
N PRO A 50 -8.17 0.26 3.30
CA PRO A 50 -8.65 -0.15 2.00
C PRO A 50 -8.94 1.06 1.11
N ALA A 51 -8.77 0.87 -0.21
CA ALA A 51 -9.11 1.89 -1.21
C ALA A 51 -10.63 2.14 -1.35
N GLU A 52 -11.46 1.29 -0.74
CA GLU A 52 -12.92 1.39 -0.66
C GLU A 52 -13.38 0.90 0.74
N PRO A 53 -14.30 1.58 1.45
CA PRO A 53 -15.17 2.66 0.99
C PRO A 53 -14.47 4.02 0.82
N ARG A 54 -14.96 4.84 -0.12
CA ARG A 54 -14.48 6.20 -0.43
C ARG A 54 -14.21 7.09 0.78
N LYS A 55 -15.05 6.99 1.82
CA LYS A 55 -14.89 7.72 3.09
C LYS A 55 -13.56 7.38 3.79
N THR A 56 -13.11 6.13 3.73
CA THR A 56 -11.85 5.68 4.34
C THR A 56 -10.66 6.36 3.70
N VAL A 57 -10.64 6.48 2.37
CA VAL A 57 -9.58 7.19 1.63
C VAL A 57 -9.49 8.65 2.10
N ILE A 58 -10.61 9.34 2.22
CA ILE A 58 -10.65 10.74 2.69
C ILE A 58 -10.13 10.85 4.13
N ASN A 59 -10.63 10.01 5.03
CA ASN A 59 -10.22 10.05 6.44
C ASN A 59 -8.73 9.72 6.63
N ALA A 60 -8.19 8.79 5.83
CA ALA A 60 -6.79 8.44 5.89
C ALA A 60 -5.89 9.58 5.37
N LEU A 61 -6.27 10.21 4.26
CA LEU A 61 -5.56 11.37 3.71
C LEU A 61 -5.64 12.61 4.61
N ASN A 62 -6.75 12.77 5.35
CA ASN A 62 -6.92 13.84 6.33
C ASN A 62 -6.34 13.50 7.71
N SER A 63 -5.71 12.33 7.87
CA SER A 63 -5.00 12.02 9.10
C SER A 63 -3.68 12.80 9.16
N ASP A 64 -3.17 13.03 10.37
CA ASP A 64 -1.83 13.64 10.56
C ASP A 64 -0.67 12.70 10.14
N ALA A 65 -0.97 11.53 9.55
CA ALA A 65 0.04 10.63 9.01
C ALA A 65 0.73 11.24 7.79
N LYS A 66 2.01 10.90 7.60
CA LYS A 66 2.80 11.40 6.47
C LYS A 66 2.48 10.68 5.17
N ILE A 67 2.12 9.40 5.27
CA ILE A 67 1.83 8.52 4.15
C ILE A 67 0.52 7.76 4.41
N PHE A 68 -0.30 7.67 3.38
CA PHE A 68 -1.42 6.73 3.33
C PHE A 68 -1.13 5.63 2.31
N MET A 69 -1.08 4.37 2.76
CA MET A 69 -1.05 3.21 1.89
C MET A 69 -2.48 2.77 1.59
N ALA A 70 -2.97 3.15 0.41
CA ALA A 70 -4.27 2.69 -0.09
C ALA A 70 -4.18 1.23 -0.54
N ASP A 71 -4.91 0.37 0.15
CA ASP A 71 -4.77 -1.07 0.03
C ASP A 71 -5.82 -1.71 -0.88
N PHE A 72 -5.35 -2.57 -1.78
CA PHE A 72 -6.15 -3.46 -2.64
C PHE A 72 -5.88 -4.95 -2.36
N GLU A 73 -5.06 -5.24 -1.36
CA GLU A 73 -4.64 -6.56 -0.95
C GLU A 73 -5.38 -6.96 0.35
N ASP A 74 -4.67 -7.11 1.46
CA ASP A 74 -5.17 -7.83 2.64
C ASP A 74 -6.32 -7.12 3.36
N ALA A 75 -6.39 -5.78 3.30
CA ALA A 75 -7.47 -5.02 3.93
C ALA A 75 -8.72 -4.88 3.05
N LEU A 76 -8.70 -5.32 1.79
CA LEU A 76 -9.80 -5.15 0.83
C LEU A 76 -10.37 -6.50 0.40
N SER A 77 -11.69 -6.67 0.55
CA SER A 77 -12.38 -7.78 -0.15
C SER A 77 -12.32 -7.50 -1.66
N PRO A 78 -11.66 -8.34 -2.48
CA PRO A 78 -11.33 -8.02 -3.87
C PRO A 78 -12.51 -8.30 -4.82
N THR A 79 -13.71 -7.81 -4.47
CA THR A 79 -14.84 -7.81 -5.40
C THR A 79 -14.54 -6.87 -6.56
N TRP A 80 -15.12 -7.15 -7.73
CA TRP A 80 -14.95 -6.29 -8.90
C TRP A 80 -15.34 -4.84 -8.59
N GLU A 81 -16.45 -4.64 -7.89
CA GLU A 81 -16.96 -3.33 -7.50
C GLU A 81 -15.95 -2.59 -6.61
N ASN A 82 -15.40 -3.25 -5.59
CA ASN A 82 -14.42 -2.65 -4.69
C ASN A 82 -13.13 -2.27 -5.42
N LEU A 83 -12.63 -3.14 -6.31
CA LEU A 83 -11.44 -2.85 -7.10
C LEU A 83 -11.67 -1.66 -8.03
N MET A 84 -12.80 -1.62 -8.74
CA MET A 84 -13.12 -0.54 -9.67
C MET A 84 -13.40 0.78 -8.96
N HIS A 85 -14.18 0.76 -7.87
CA HIS A 85 -14.44 1.95 -7.06
C HIS A 85 -13.17 2.46 -6.39
N GLY A 86 -12.31 1.57 -5.88
CA GLY A 86 -11.04 1.95 -5.29
C GLY A 86 -10.17 2.74 -6.28
N GLN A 87 -10.08 2.31 -7.55
CA GLN A 87 -9.34 3.04 -8.58
C GLN A 87 -9.95 4.41 -8.86
N VAL A 88 -11.28 4.52 -8.92
CA VAL A 88 -11.99 5.79 -9.07
C VAL A 88 -11.73 6.71 -7.88
N ASN A 89 -11.74 6.19 -6.65
CA ASN A 89 -11.43 6.95 -5.45
C ASN A 89 -10.01 7.51 -5.49
N LEU A 90 -9.01 6.70 -5.85
CA LEU A 90 -7.63 7.16 -5.92
C LEU A 90 -7.41 8.19 -7.03
N ARG A 91 -8.06 8.03 -8.19
CA ARG A 91 -8.04 9.04 -9.25
C ARG A 91 -8.56 10.38 -8.73
N ASP A 92 -9.70 10.37 -8.05
CA ASP A 92 -10.32 11.60 -7.54
C ASP A 92 -9.52 12.19 -6.37
N ALA A 93 -8.87 11.36 -5.55
CA ALA A 93 -8.00 11.80 -4.47
C ALA A 93 -6.75 12.50 -5.00
N VAL A 94 -6.07 11.93 -6.00
CA VAL A 94 -4.93 12.56 -6.68
C VAL A 94 -5.33 13.86 -7.37
N ALA A 95 -6.55 13.93 -7.92
CA ALA A 95 -7.09 15.14 -8.53
C ALA A 95 -7.56 16.20 -7.52
N GLY A 96 -7.59 15.89 -6.22
CA GLY A 96 -8.12 16.78 -5.18
C GLY A 96 -9.65 16.97 -5.22
N THR A 97 -10.38 16.11 -5.93
CA THR A 97 -11.84 16.23 -6.15
C THR A 97 -12.66 15.19 -5.37
N ILE A 98 -12.00 14.29 -4.64
CA ILE A 98 -12.67 13.27 -3.83
C ILE A 98 -13.56 13.91 -2.76
N SER A 99 -14.81 13.47 -2.71
CA SER A 99 -15.79 13.87 -1.71
C SER A 99 -16.77 12.73 -1.42
N PHE A 100 -17.35 12.74 -0.22
CA PHE A 100 -18.36 11.77 0.21
C PHE A 100 -19.43 12.46 1.06
N HIS A 101 -20.69 12.24 0.73
CA HIS A 101 -21.83 12.77 1.49
C HIS A 101 -22.52 11.63 2.25
N ASP A 102 -22.44 11.67 3.58
CA ASP A 102 -23.11 10.76 4.50
C ASP A 102 -24.55 11.26 4.74
N ALA A 103 -25.47 10.87 3.86
CA ALA A 103 -26.86 11.32 3.92
C ALA A 103 -27.58 10.95 5.23
N ALA A 104 -27.16 9.86 5.91
CA ALA A 104 -27.74 9.46 7.19
C ALA A 104 -27.37 10.41 8.32
N ARG A 105 -26.19 11.05 8.26
CA ARG A 105 -25.70 11.99 9.26
C ARG A 105 -25.75 13.46 8.81
N GLY A 106 -26.06 13.71 7.53
CA GLY A 106 -26.00 15.04 6.92
C GLY A 106 -24.59 15.63 6.92
N GLN A 107 -23.56 14.78 6.83
CA GLN A 107 -22.15 15.21 6.86
C GLN A 107 -21.49 15.07 5.50
N GLU A 108 -20.67 16.05 5.14
CA GLU A 108 -19.84 16.04 3.94
C GLU A 108 -18.37 15.87 4.32
N TYR A 109 -17.67 14.99 3.62
CA TYR A 109 -16.25 14.68 3.79
C TYR A 109 -15.51 15.07 2.51
N LYS A 110 -14.43 15.84 2.64
CA LYS A 110 -13.54 16.31 1.56
C LYS A 110 -12.10 16.31 2.08
N LEU A 111 -11.12 16.43 1.19
CA LEU A 111 -9.73 16.62 1.62
C LEU A 111 -9.56 17.97 2.33
N ASN A 112 -8.67 18.01 3.32
CA ASN A 112 -8.23 19.25 3.94
C ASN A 112 -7.42 20.09 2.92
N ASP A 113 -7.43 21.41 3.12
CA ASP A 113 -6.60 22.36 2.35
C ASP A 113 -5.10 22.24 2.68
#